data_AF-A0A7K0ZEY1-F1
#
_entry.id   AF-A0A7K0ZEY1-F1
#
_cell.length_a   1.000
_cell.length_b   1.000
_cell.length_c   1.000
_cell.angle_alpha   90.00
_cell.angle_beta   90.00
_cell.angle_gamma   90.00
#
_symmetry.space_group_name_H-M   'P 1'
#
loop_
_entity.id
_entity.type
_entity.pdbx_description
1 polymer ?
#
loop_
_entity_poly.entity_id
_entity_poly.type
_entity_poly.pdbx_seq_one_letter_code
_entity_poly.pdbx_strand_id
1 'polypeptide(L)'
;MRLLVARCTVEYAGRLETRLPEALRLVMVKADGCVAIHSDGGAYKPLNWMNSPNVIEDNEDHWIVRNPKGEAMTITFHEILHDSAHELGEDPGLEKDGVEKQLQELLAASPEVMEPGLVLIRREHYTALGPVDLLCKDAEG
;
A
#
# COMPACT_ATOMS: atom_id res chain seq x y z
N MET A 1 -0.94 -12.19 -13.04
CA MET A 1 -0.61 -10.76 -13.13
C MET A 1 -0.80 -10.31 -14.56
N ARG A 2 -1.58 -9.26 -14.82
CA ARG A 2 -1.71 -8.62 -16.13
C ARG A 2 -1.08 -7.23 -16.07
N LEU A 3 -0.29 -6.88 -17.08
CA LEU A 3 0.43 -5.61 -17.18
C LEU A 3 0.02 -4.93 -18.49
N LEU A 4 -0.56 -3.74 -18.40
CA LEU A 4 -0.93 -2.94 -19.58
C LEU A 4 -0.19 -1.62 -19.55
N VAL A 5 0.46 -1.29 -20.66
CA VAL A 5 0.95 0.08 -20.91
C VAL A 5 -0.01 0.71 -21.88
N ALA A 6 -0.74 1.72 -21.42
CA ALA A 6 -1.81 2.33 -22.19
C ALA A 6 -1.89 3.84 -21.95
N ARG A 7 -2.33 4.55 -22.99
CA ARG A 7 -2.82 5.93 -22.88
C ARG A 7 -4.24 5.84 -22.34
N CYS A 8 -4.46 6.36 -21.13
CA CYS A 8 -5.75 6.24 -20.47
C CYS A 8 -6.09 7.46 -19.62
N THR A 9 -7.37 7.61 -19.29
CA THR A 9 -7.85 8.40 -18.15
C THR A 9 -8.30 7.45 -17.05
N VAL A 10 -8.28 7.93 -15.80
CA VAL A 10 -8.79 7.15 -14.67
C VAL A 10 -9.68 8.03 -13.81
N GLU A 11 -10.85 7.52 -13.46
CA GLU A 11 -11.75 8.14 -12.51
C GLU A 11 -12.02 7.16 -11.38
N TYR A 12 -11.96 7.63 -10.13
CA TYR A 12 -12.35 6.83 -8.97
C TYR A 12 -13.44 7.55 -8.21
N ALA A 13 -14.49 6.80 -7.87
CA ALA A 13 -15.62 7.24 -7.07
C ALA A 13 -15.76 6.31 -5.86
N GLY A 14 -15.60 6.88 -4.66
CA GLY A 14 -15.72 6.14 -3.41
C GLY A 14 -15.82 7.09 -2.24
N ARG A 15 -15.00 6.88 -1.20
CA ARG A 15 -14.94 7.80 -0.04
C ARG A 15 -14.48 9.20 -0.40
N LEU A 16 -13.77 9.31 -1.51
CA LEU A 16 -13.30 10.52 -2.15
C LEU A 16 -13.40 10.31 -3.65
N GLU A 17 -13.44 11.42 -4.40
CA GLU A 17 -13.40 11.39 -5.85
C GLU A 17 -12.01 11.81 -6.32
N THR A 18 -11.43 11.05 -7.25
CA THR A 18 -10.15 11.40 -7.88
C THR A 18 -10.21 11.19 -9.37
N ARG A 19 -9.42 11.99 -10.10
CA ARG A 19 -9.30 11.89 -11.55
C ARG A 19 -7.83 11.97 -11.93
N LEU A 20 -7.43 11.10 -12.84
CA LEU A 20 -6.15 11.16 -13.54
C LEU A 20 -6.44 11.52 -15.01
N PRO A 21 -6.00 12.70 -15.49
CA PRO A 21 -6.22 13.12 -16.87
C PRO A 21 -5.46 12.22 -17.85
N GLU A 22 -5.71 12.33 -19.15
CA GLU A 22 -5.08 11.46 -20.15
C GLU A 22 -3.55 11.47 -20.04
N ALA A 23 -2.95 10.28 -19.90
CA ALA A 23 -1.51 10.09 -19.99
C ALA A 23 -1.18 8.62 -20.29
N LEU A 24 0.07 8.36 -20.68
CA LEU A 24 0.61 7.00 -20.71
C LEU A 24 0.83 6.51 -19.28
N ARG A 25 0.30 5.34 -18.97
CA ARG A 25 0.35 4.73 -17.64
C ARG A 25 0.58 3.24 -17.72
N LEU A 26 1.15 2.72 -16.64
CA LEU A 26 1.15 1.29 -16.36
C LEU A 26 -0.08 0.95 -15.51
N VAL A 27 -0.95 0.11 -16.05
CA VAL A 27 -2.07 -0.51 -15.33
C VAL A 27 -1.66 -1.92 -14.95
N MET A 28 -1.62 -2.19 -13.65
CA MET A 28 -1.26 -3.49 -13.09
C MET A 28 -2.49 -4.15 -12.48
N VAL A 29 -2.78 -5.38 -12.90
CA VAL A 29 -3.86 -6.21 -12.36
C VAL A 29 -3.28 -7.48 -11.76
N LYS A 30 -3.39 -7.62 -10.44
CA LYS A 30 -2.93 -8.80 -9.71
C LYS A 30 -3.95 -9.93 -9.80
N ALA A 31 -3.50 -11.16 -9.53
CA ALA A 31 -4.36 -12.35 -9.59
C ALA A 31 -5.47 -12.36 -8.52
N ASP A 32 -5.28 -11.64 -7.42
CA ASP A 32 -6.28 -11.47 -6.36
C ASP A 32 -7.33 -10.38 -6.69
N GLY A 33 -7.22 -9.73 -7.85
CA GLY A 33 -8.10 -8.67 -8.30
C GLY A 33 -7.68 -7.27 -7.84
N CYS A 34 -6.52 -7.10 -7.19
CA CYS A 34 -5.97 -5.77 -6.92
C CYS A 34 -5.60 -5.06 -8.23
N VAL A 35 -5.98 -3.79 -8.37
CA VAL A 35 -5.68 -2.95 -9.55
C VAL A 35 -4.90 -1.72 -9.10
N ALA A 36 -3.81 -1.40 -9.79
CA ALA A 36 -2.94 -0.27 -9.47
C ALA A 36 -2.50 0.49 -10.73
N ILE A 37 -2.49 1.82 -10.63
CA ILE A 37 -2.18 2.75 -11.72
C ILE A 37 -0.88 3.47 -11.42
N HIS A 38 0.11 3.34 -12.30
CA HIS A 38 1.44 3.90 -12.15
C HIS A 38 1.82 4.86 -13.28
N SER A 39 2.73 5.77 -12.98
CA SER A 39 3.46 6.63 -13.91
C SER A 39 4.96 6.61 -13.59
N ASP A 40 5.80 7.07 -14.50
CA ASP A 40 7.26 7.18 -14.29
C ASP A 40 7.63 8.15 -13.16
N GLY A 41 6.82 9.21 -13.00
CA GLY A 41 6.96 10.20 -11.93
C GLY A 41 5.96 9.96 -10.79
N GLY A 42 6.17 10.64 -9.66
CA GLY A 42 5.42 10.37 -8.43
C GLY A 42 6.14 9.32 -7.57
N ALA A 43 5.81 9.27 -6.28
CA ALA A 43 6.49 8.42 -5.31
C ALA A 43 6.52 6.93 -5.71
N TYR A 44 7.27 6.09 -4.98
CA TYR A 44 7.33 4.63 -5.15
C TYR A 44 5.96 3.88 -5.08
N LYS A 45 4.86 4.61 -4.85
CA LYS A 45 3.49 4.09 -4.72
C LYS A 45 2.69 4.38 -5.99
N PRO A 46 1.68 3.55 -6.32
CA PRO A 46 0.75 3.87 -7.40
C PRO A 46 0.04 5.22 -7.15
N LEU A 47 -0.32 5.90 -8.24
CA LEU A 47 -1.09 7.15 -8.21
C LEU A 47 -2.53 6.90 -7.73
N ASN A 48 -3.09 5.75 -8.10
CA ASN A 48 -4.42 5.31 -7.70
C ASN A 48 -4.47 3.78 -7.66
N TRP A 49 -5.20 3.20 -6.72
CA TRP A 49 -5.30 1.74 -6.58
C TRP A 49 -6.60 1.32 -5.89
N MET A 50 -7.05 0.10 -6.21
CA MET A 50 -8.11 -0.59 -5.47
C MET A 50 -7.58 -1.93 -4.97
N ASN A 51 -7.60 -2.11 -3.66
CA ASN A 51 -7.25 -3.37 -3.03
C ASN A 51 -8.30 -4.44 -3.35
N SER A 52 -7.87 -5.70 -3.39
CA SER A 52 -8.75 -6.86 -3.53
C SER A 52 -9.73 -6.98 -2.35
N PRO A 53 -10.87 -7.67 -2.55
CA PRO A 53 -11.35 -8.23 -3.81
C PRO A 53 -12.01 -7.16 -4.70
N ASN A 54 -11.83 -7.27 -6.02
CA ASN A 54 -12.56 -6.47 -7.00
C ASN A 54 -13.14 -7.34 -8.11
N VAL A 55 -14.24 -6.88 -8.69
CA VAL A 55 -14.76 -7.37 -9.97
C VAL A 55 -14.35 -6.37 -11.05
N ILE A 56 -13.83 -6.88 -12.16
CA ILE A 56 -13.46 -6.06 -13.32
C ILE A 56 -14.46 -6.35 -14.44
N GLU A 57 -15.22 -5.32 -14.82
CA GLU A 57 -16.08 -5.33 -16.00
C GLU A 57 -15.27 -4.78 -17.18
N ASP A 58 -15.01 -5.61 -18.19
CA ASP A 58 -14.29 -5.23 -19.40
C ASP A 58 -15.31 -4.85 -20.49
N ASN A 59 -15.42 -3.54 -20.78
CA ASN A 59 -16.37 -2.99 -21.75
C ASN A 59 -15.70 -2.60 -23.07
N GLU A 60 -14.60 -3.26 -23.44
CA GLU A 60 -13.78 -3.02 -24.64
C GLU A 60 -12.96 -1.71 -24.59
N ASP A 61 -13.60 -0.54 -24.49
CA ASP A 61 -12.94 0.76 -24.49
C ASP A 61 -12.58 1.25 -23.07
N HIS A 62 -13.22 0.68 -22.06
CA HIS A 62 -12.94 0.99 -20.66
C HIS A 62 -13.17 -0.20 -19.75
N TRP A 63 -12.47 -0.20 -18.62
CA TRP A 63 -12.72 -1.11 -17.51
C TRP A 63 -13.43 -0.39 -16.38
N ILE A 64 -14.33 -1.10 -15.71
CA ILE A 64 -14.92 -0.67 -14.44
C ILE A 64 -14.52 -1.70 -13.37
N VAL A 65 -13.73 -1.25 -12.41
CA VAL A 65 -13.27 -2.03 -11.27
C VAL A 65 -14.15 -1.70 -10.07
N ARG A 66 -14.85 -2.68 -9.49
CA ARG A 66 -15.76 -2.46 -8.35
C ARG A 66 -15.36 -3.31 -7.16
N ASN A 67 -15.38 -2.71 -5.97
CA ASN A 67 -15.23 -3.45 -4.72
C ASN A 67 -16.58 -3.70 -4.02
N PRO A 68 -16.66 -4.63 -3.05
CA PRO A 68 -17.89 -4.89 -2.29
C PRO A 68 -18.41 -3.70 -1.45
N LYS A 69 -17.61 -2.65 -1.28
CA LYS A 69 -18.01 -1.43 -0.55
C LYS A 69 -18.72 -0.42 -1.44
N GLY A 70 -18.93 -0.74 -2.71
CA GLY A 70 -19.59 0.13 -3.68
C GLY A 70 -18.70 1.21 -4.28
N GLU A 71 -17.39 1.16 -4.05
CA GLU A 71 -16.43 2.06 -4.71
C GLU A 71 -16.10 1.53 -6.10
N ALA A 72 -15.85 2.44 -7.05
CA ALA A 72 -15.57 2.11 -8.43
C ALA A 72 -14.38 2.91 -8.99
N MET A 73 -13.53 2.25 -9.77
CA MET A 73 -12.51 2.88 -10.61
C MET A 73 -12.83 2.57 -12.08
N THR A 74 -13.01 3.62 -12.87
CA THR A 74 -13.16 3.53 -14.32
C THR A 74 -11.83 3.88 -14.98
N ILE A 75 -11.31 2.99 -15.82
CA ILE A 75 -10.10 3.19 -16.60
C ILE A 75 -10.51 3.21 -18.06
N THR A 76 -10.47 4.37 -18.72
CA THR A 76 -10.80 4.49 -20.14
C THR A 76 -9.53 4.43 -20.96
N PHE A 77 -9.44 3.47 -21.88
CA PHE A 77 -8.27 3.25 -22.72
C PHE A 77 -8.45 3.97 -24.07
N HIS A 78 -7.49 4.84 -24.39
CA HIS A 78 -7.45 5.53 -25.68
C HIS A 78 -6.51 4.85 -26.67
N GLU A 79 -5.45 4.21 -26.15
CA GLU A 79 -4.46 3.47 -26.93
C GLU A 79 -3.80 2.45 -26.01
N ILE A 80 -3.71 1.18 -26.44
CA ILE A 80 -2.98 0.14 -25.71
C ILE A 80 -1.68 -0.12 -26.47
N LEU A 81 -0.55 0.15 -25.83
CA LEU A 81 0.79 -0.02 -26.41
C LEU A 81 1.36 -1.39 -26.07
N HIS A 82 0.96 -1.95 -24.93
CA HIS A 82 1.38 -3.27 -24.48
C HIS A 82 0.32 -3.89 -23.58
N ASP A 83 0.11 -5.19 -23.74
CA ASP A 83 -0.75 -6.02 -22.87
C ASP A 83 -0.10 -7.40 -22.74
N SER A 84 0.26 -7.76 -21.51
CA SER A 84 0.88 -9.06 -21.20
C SER A 84 0.31 -9.66 -19.92
N ALA A 85 0.32 -10.99 -19.86
CA ALA A 85 -0.13 -11.76 -18.71
C ALA A 85 0.96 -12.75 -18.29
N HIS A 86 1.17 -12.84 -16.97
CA HIS A 86 2.17 -13.69 -16.34
C HIS A 86 1.61 -14.38 -15.10
N GLU A 87 1.90 -15.68 -14.97
CA GLU A 87 1.71 -16.42 -13.73
C GLU A 87 2.96 -16.24 -12.86
N LEU A 88 2.79 -15.71 -11.64
CA LEU A 88 3.90 -15.49 -10.72
C LEU A 88 4.14 -16.67 -9.77
N GLY A 89 3.22 -17.64 -9.73
CA GLY A 89 3.28 -18.77 -8.81
C GLY A 89 2.93 -18.41 -7.37
N GLU A 90 3.29 -19.30 -6.46
CA GLU A 90 3.13 -19.10 -5.02
C GLU A 90 4.20 -18.14 -4.49
N ASP A 91 3.78 -17.16 -3.70
CA ASP A 91 4.69 -16.22 -3.03
C ASP A 91 5.26 -16.90 -1.77
N PRO A 92 6.58 -17.10 -1.65
CA PRO A 92 7.19 -17.62 -0.42
C PRO A 92 7.04 -16.64 0.76
N GLY A 93 6.63 -15.40 0.48
CA GLY A 93 6.44 -14.35 1.47
C GLY A 93 7.65 -13.46 1.60
N LEU A 94 7.41 -12.22 2.04
CA LEU A 94 8.46 -11.27 2.34
C LEU A 94 9.16 -11.63 3.66
N GLU A 95 10.39 -12.09 3.58
CA GLU A 95 11.28 -12.17 4.73
C GLU A 95 11.74 -10.75 5.11
N LYS A 96 11.33 -10.28 6.28
CA LYS A 96 11.81 -9.02 6.85
C LYS A 96 12.90 -9.34 7.84
N ASP A 97 14.15 -9.16 7.43
CA ASP A 97 15.31 -9.35 8.31
C ASP A 97 15.66 -8.00 8.98
N GLY A 98 15.49 -7.95 10.31
CA GLY A 98 15.75 -6.77 11.14
C GLY A 98 14.75 -5.60 10.95
N VAL A 99 14.68 -4.60 11.82
CA VAL A 99 15.58 -4.22 12.93
C VAL A 99 14.78 -3.60 14.08
N GLU A 100 13.50 -3.27 13.87
CA GLU A 100 12.69 -2.54 14.87
C GLU A 100 12.43 -3.38 16.10
N LYS A 101 12.00 -4.65 15.94
CA LYS A 101 11.79 -5.55 17.07
C LYS A 101 13.07 -5.79 17.87
N GLN A 102 14.19 -6.03 17.17
CA GLN A 102 15.48 -6.26 17.83
C GLN A 102 16.03 -4.98 18.46
N LEU A 103 15.90 -3.83 17.81
CA LEU A 103 16.27 -2.53 18.35
C LEU A 103 15.43 -2.20 19.57
N GLN A 104 14.11 -2.43 19.52
CA GLN A 104 13.22 -2.28 20.66
C GLN A 104 13.65 -3.19 21.81
N GLU A 105 14.06 -4.44 21.54
CA GLU A 105 14.58 -5.38 22.54
C GLU A 105 15.91 -4.89 23.16
N LEU A 106 16.83 -4.38 22.34
CA LEU A 106 18.11 -3.83 22.81
C LEU A 106 17.92 -2.56 23.65
N LEU A 107 17.05 -1.64 23.20
CA LEU A 107 16.72 -0.42 23.93
C LEU A 107 15.95 -0.72 25.23
N ALA A 108 15.08 -1.72 25.23
CA ALA A 108 14.41 -2.19 26.44
C ALA A 108 15.39 -2.80 27.46
N ALA A 109 16.43 -3.50 26.98
CA ALA A 109 17.45 -4.11 27.82
C ALA A 109 18.45 -3.09 28.38
N SER A 110 18.61 -1.93 27.73
CA SER A 110 19.52 -0.87 28.18
C SER A 110 18.94 0.53 27.91
N PRO A 111 17.86 0.94 28.61
CA PRO A 111 17.20 2.23 28.36
C PRO A 111 18.11 3.44 28.65
N GLU A 112 19.08 3.27 29.55
CA GLU A 112 20.12 4.25 29.88
C GLU A 112 20.97 4.74 28.70
N VAL A 113 21.01 3.98 27.60
CA VAL A 113 21.68 4.38 26.35
C VAL A 113 20.96 5.54 25.67
N MET A 114 19.64 5.67 25.88
CA MET A 114 18.85 6.80 25.38
C MET A 114 18.98 8.02 26.30
N GLU A 115 18.88 7.79 27.61
CA GLU A 115 18.95 8.84 28.64
C GLU A 115 19.43 8.26 29.98
N PRO A 116 20.45 8.87 30.64
CA PRO A 116 20.91 8.41 31.93
C PRO A 116 19.80 8.37 32.99
N GLY A 117 19.63 7.23 33.66
CA GLY A 117 18.61 7.06 34.71
C GLY A 117 17.22 6.70 34.18
N LEU A 118 17.05 6.55 32.86
CA LEU A 118 15.81 6.08 32.26
C LEU A 118 15.54 4.61 32.62
N VAL A 119 14.32 4.31 33.05
CA VAL A 119 13.88 2.96 33.44
C VAL A 119 12.71 2.53 32.57
N LEU A 120 12.78 1.32 32.02
CA LEU A 120 11.67 0.73 31.29
C LEU A 120 10.54 0.34 32.25
N ILE A 121 9.32 0.81 31.96
CA ILE A 121 8.10 0.41 32.67
C ILE A 121 7.42 -0.75 31.92
N ARG A 122 7.23 -0.61 30.61
CA ARG A 122 6.51 -1.60 29.80
C ARG A 122 6.84 -1.47 28.30
N ARG A 123 6.99 -2.62 27.63
CA ARG A 123 7.01 -2.69 26.16
C ARG A 123 5.59 -2.80 25.60
N GLU A 124 5.39 -2.31 24.38
CA GLU A 124 4.13 -2.45 23.63
C GLU A 124 2.93 -1.98 24.46
N HIS A 125 3.02 -0.77 25.01
CA HIS A 125 1.99 -0.22 25.89
C HIS A 125 0.88 0.43 25.06
N TYR A 126 -0.35 -0.04 25.20
CA TYR A 126 -1.50 0.56 24.54
C TYR A 126 -2.00 1.79 25.31
N THR A 127 -2.08 2.92 24.62
CA THR A 127 -2.70 4.15 25.11
C THR A 127 -4.05 4.38 24.43
N ALA A 128 -4.78 5.42 24.86
CA ALA A 128 -6.03 5.82 24.22
C ALA A 128 -5.86 6.28 22.75
N LEU A 129 -4.64 6.68 22.34
CA LEU A 129 -4.33 7.14 20.99
C LEU A 129 -3.72 6.05 20.10
N GLY A 130 -3.21 4.97 20.70
CA GLY A 130 -2.51 3.91 19.99
C GLY A 130 -1.39 3.28 20.81
N PRO A 131 -0.68 2.28 20.25
CA PRO A 131 0.44 1.62 20.90
C PRO A 131 1.68 2.54 20.97
N VAL A 132 2.46 2.40 22.03
CA VAL A 132 3.82 2.93 22.16
C VAL A 132 4.79 1.78 22.41
N ASP A 133 5.95 1.82 21.76
CA ASP A 133 6.91 0.72 21.80
C ASP A 133 7.51 0.51 23.19
N LEU A 134 7.96 1.61 23.81
CA LEU A 134 8.60 1.62 25.13
C LEU A 134 7.96 2.71 25.98
N LEU A 135 7.26 2.30 27.04
CA LEU A 135 6.88 3.19 28.13
C LEU A 135 8.00 3.18 29.16
N CYS A 136 8.62 4.33 29.37
CA CYS A 136 9.73 4.50 30.31
C CYS A 136 9.38 5.56 31.36
N LYS A 137 10.20 5.62 32.41
CA LYS A 137 10.18 6.63 33.46
C LYS A 137 11.60 7.20 33.58
N ASP A 138 11.72 8.52 33.60
CA ASP A 138 13.00 9.20 33.75
C ASP A 138 13.42 9.33 35.23
N ALA A 139 14.53 10.01 35.49
CA ALA A 139 15.05 10.19 36.84
C ALA A 139 14.20 11.14 37.70
N GLU A 140 13.34 11.98 37.11
CA GLU A 140 12.55 13.01 37.80
C GLU A 140 11.14 12.54 38.16
N GLY A 141 10.57 11.54 37.48
CA GLY A 141 9.24 11.04 37.88
C GLY A 141 8.43 10.39 36.79
#